data_AF-A0A0F9AXX7-F1
#
_entry.id   AF-A0A0F9AXX7-F1
#
_cell.length_a   1.000
_cell.length_b   1.000
_cell.length_c   1.000
_cell.angle_alpha   90.00
_cell.angle_beta   90.00
_cell.angle_gamma   90.00
#
_symmetry.space_group_name_H-M   'P 1'
#
loop_
_entity.id
_entity.type
_entity.pdbx_description
1 polymer ?
#
loop_
_entity_poly.entity_id
_entity_poly.type
_entity_poly.pdbx_seq_one_letter_code
_entity_poly.pdbx_strand_id
1 'polypeptide(L)' 'MFGIHKDIEERELEEIDEVKRYFTRKYSVLSKEIRERLKFLKISYKKMKSLQKKLAFLPEEKQHKYLDELQ' A
#
# COMPACT_ATOMS: atom_id res chain seq x y z
N MET A 1 33.36 21.22 -11.86
CA MET A 1 31.88 21.27 -11.81
C MET A 1 31.31 19.85 -11.67
N PHE A 2 31.63 19.13 -10.59
CA PHE A 2 31.15 17.75 -10.37
C PHE A 2 30.25 17.61 -9.13
N GLY A 3 30.25 18.59 -8.21
CA GLY A 3 29.40 18.56 -7.00
C GLY A 3 27.93 18.89 -7.28
N ILE A 4 27.66 19.83 -8.20
CA ILE A 4 26.29 20.30 -8.48
C ILE A 4 25.40 19.18 -9.03
N HIS A 5 25.93 18.30 -9.88
CA HIS A 5 25.15 17.16 -10.39
C HIS A 5 24.81 16.14 -9.31
N LYS A 6 25.71 15.93 -8.36
CA LYS A 6 25.50 14.97 -7.26
C LYS A 6 24.44 15.46 -6.27
N ASP A 7 24.43 16.76 -5.98
CA ASP A 7 23.43 17.38 -5.10
C ASP A 7 22.03 17.40 -5.71
N ILE A 8 21.92 17.47 -7.04
CA ILE A 8 20.65 17.39 -7.77
C ILE A 8 20.12 15.95 -7.75
N GLU A 9 20.97 14.96 -8.02
CA GLU A 9 20.59 13.54 -7.96
C GLU A 9 20.13 13.12 -6.55
N GLU A 10 20.79 13.60 -5.49
CA GLU A 10 20.36 13.32 -4.10
C GLU A 10 18.99 13.91 -3.78
N ARG A 11 18.70 15.15 -4.22
CA ARG A 11 17.38 15.76 -4.02
C ARG A 11 16.27 15.05 -4.78
N GLU A 12 16.51 14.67 -6.03
CA GLU A 12 15.54 13.93 -6.82
C GLU A 12 15.20 12.57 -6.18
N LEU A 13 16.20 11.90 -5.59
CA LEU A 13 15.99 10.66 -4.85
C LEU A 13 15.20 10.87 -3.55
N GLU A 14 15.45 11.94 -2.81
CA GLU A 14 14.67 12.30 -1.61
C GLU A 14 13.20 12.58 -1.94
N GLU A 15 12.93 13.33 -3.03
CA GLU A 15 11.57 13.59 -3.50
C GLU A 15 10.84 12.30 -3.87
N ILE A 16 11.52 11.39 -4.59
CA ILE A 16 10.97 10.07 -4.93
C ILE A 16 10.61 9.28 -3.67
N ASP A 17 11.45 9.31 -2.63
CA ASP A 17 11.21 8.60 -1.39
C ASP A 17 10.10 9.22 -0.53
N GLU A 18 9.95 10.53 -0.53
CA GLU A 18 8.79 11.20 0.08
C GLU A 18 7.49 10.83 -0.61
N VAL A 19 7.46 10.84 -1.95
CA VAL A 19 6.31 10.40 -2.74
C VAL A 19 5.99 8.95 -2.39
N LYS A 20 6.97 8.05 -2.40
CA LYS A 20 6.75 6.65 -1.99
C LYS A 20 6.19 6.53 -0.58
N ARG A 21 6.67 7.31 0.40
CA ARG A 21 6.13 7.31 1.77
C ARG A 21 4.71 7.83 1.83
N TYR A 22 4.39 8.89 1.09
CA TYR A 22 3.04 9.44 1.00
C TYR A 22 2.06 8.42 0.41
N PHE A 23 2.41 7.83 -0.74
CA PHE A 23 1.61 6.79 -1.37
C PHE A 23 1.56 5.53 -0.50
N THR A 24 2.64 5.17 0.20
CA THR A 24 2.58 4.09 1.20
C THR A 24 1.59 4.44 2.30
N ARG A 25 1.62 5.62 2.92
CA ARG A 25 0.65 5.97 3.97
C ARG A 25 -0.79 6.00 3.46
N LYS A 26 -1.01 6.51 2.24
CA LYS A 26 -2.33 6.66 1.65
C LYS A 26 -2.93 5.33 1.17
N TYR A 27 -2.12 4.48 0.56
CA TYR A 27 -2.56 3.25 -0.11
C TYR A 27 -2.23 1.98 0.68
N SER A 28 -1.30 2.00 1.64
CA SER A 28 -1.07 0.86 2.56
C SER A 28 -2.13 0.71 3.64
N VAL A 29 -2.92 1.76 3.88
CA VAL A 29 -3.94 1.77 4.92
C VAL A 29 -5.28 1.40 4.30
N LEU A 30 -5.56 0.09 4.28
CA LEU A 30 -6.90 -0.42 4.00
C LEU A 30 -7.93 0.30 4.87
N SER A 31 -9.09 0.61 4.30
CA SER A 31 -10.19 1.23 5.04
C SER A 31 -10.57 0.37 6.26
N LYS A 32 -11.18 1.00 7.27
CA LYS A 32 -11.60 0.29 8.49
C LYS A 32 -12.53 -0.89 8.15
N GLU A 33 -13.43 -0.67 7.20
CA GLU A 33 -14.36 -1.69 6.72
C GLU A 33 -13.64 -2.89 6.09
N ILE A 34 -12.73 -2.65 5.14
CA ILE A 34 -11.94 -3.71 4.49
C ILE A 34 -11.15 -4.52 5.54
N ARG A 35 -10.59 -3.85 6.55
CA ARG A 35 -9.88 -4.53 7.66
C ARG A 35 -10.80 -5.38 8.51
N GLU A 36 -12.02 -4.94 8.77
CA GLU A 36 -13.01 -5.71 9.52
C GLU A 36 -13.47 -6.93 8.72
N ARG A 37 -13.81 -6.75 7.44
CA ARG A 37 -14.17 -7.86 6.53
C ARG A 37 -13.07 -8.92 6.45
N LEU A 38 -11.80 -8.52 6.37
CA LEU A 38 -10.66 -9.44 6.40
C LEU A 38 -10.55 -10.25 7.71
N LYS A 39 -10.92 -9.67 8.86
CA LYS A 39 -10.95 -10.40 10.14
C LYS A 39 -12.04 -11.47 10.15
N PHE A 40 -13.16 -11.24 9.47
CA PHE A 40 -14.27 -12.20 9.41
C PHE A 40 -13.98 -13.43 8.55
N LEU A 41 -12.99 -13.37 7.64
CA LEU A 41 -12.64 -14.50 6.76
C LEU A 41 -12.01 -15.72 7.48
N LYS A 42 -11.76 -15.66 8.80
CA LYS A 42 -11.18 -16.75 9.62
C LYS A 42 -9.94 -17.42 9.00
N ILE A 43 -9.13 -16.66 8.27
CA ILE A 43 -7.90 -17.15 7.63
C ILE A 43 -6.69 -17.05 8.57
N SER A 44 -5.65 -17.82 8.30
CA SER A 44 -4.40 -17.74 9.06
C SER A 44 -3.75 -16.36 8.94
N TYR A 45 -3.05 -15.92 9.99
CA TYR A 45 -2.36 -14.62 10.02
C TYR A 45 -1.44 -14.40 8.82
N LYS A 46 -0.72 -15.45 8.39
CA LYS A 46 0.17 -15.40 7.22
C LYS A 46 -0.60 -15.12 5.92
N LYS A 47 -1.75 -15.77 5.73
CA LYS A 47 -2.63 -15.51 4.57
C LYS A 47 -3.24 -14.12 4.65
N MET A 48 -3.70 -13.69 5.82
CA MET A 48 -4.25 -12.35 6.06
C MET A 48 -3.25 -11.26 5.69
N LYS A 49 -2.00 -11.36 6.15
CA LYS A 49 -0.95 -10.37 5.84
C LYS A 49 -0.64 -10.31 4.33
N SER A 50 -0.67 -11.46 3.65
CA SER A 50 -0.48 -11.53 2.20
C SER A 50 -1.64 -10.86 1.45
N LEU A 51 -2.88 -11.14 1.86
CA LEU A 51 -4.09 -10.52 1.33
C LEU A 51 -4.10 -9.01 1.54
N GLN A 52 -3.75 -8.54 2.73
CA GLN A 52 -3.66 -7.11 3.03
C GLN A 52 -2.69 -6.39 2.11
N LYS A 53 -1.51 -6.98 1.87
CA LYS A 53 -0.55 -6.43 0.92
C LYS A 53 -1.14 -6.35 -0.49
N LYS A 54 -1.77 -7.42 -0.97
CA LYS A 54 -2.38 -7.43 -2.32
C LYS A 54 -3.49 -6.40 -2.45
N LEU A 55 -4.37 -6.29 -1.46
CA LEU A 55 -5.50 -5.36 -1.43
C LEU A 55 -5.03 -3.90 -1.36
N ALA A 56 -3.96 -3.60 -0.61
CA ALA A 56 -3.42 -2.25 -0.49
C ALA A 56 -2.96 -1.65 -1.84
N PHE A 57 -2.59 -2.48 -2.82
CA PHE A 57 -2.22 -2.01 -4.16
C PHE A 57 -3.42 -1.84 -5.09
N LEU A 58 -4.64 -2.17 -4.65
CA LEU A 58 -5.85 -2.02 -5.44
C LEU A 58 -6.59 -0.74 -5.07
N PRO A 59 -7.27 -0.08 -6.03
CA PRO A 59 -8.28 0.93 -5.74
C PRO A 59 -9.37 0.36 -4.83
N GLU A 60 -9.97 1.20 -3.99
CA GLU A 60 -10.95 0.81 -2.97
C GLU A 60 -12.10 -0.02 -3.56
N GLU A 61 -12.69 0.40 -4.68
CA GLU A 61 -13.73 -0.35 -5.41
C GLU A 61 -13.33 -1.80 -5.73
N LYS A 62 -12.08 -2.00 -6.15
CA LYS A 62 -11.53 -3.33 -6.44
C LYS A 62 -11.23 -4.12 -5.16
N GLN A 63 -10.90 -3.45 -4.05
CA GLN A 63 -10.73 -4.10 -2.75
C GLN A 63 -12.07 -4.69 -2.27
N HIS A 64 -13.17 -3.94 -2.37
CA HIS A 64 -14.50 -4.42 -2.01
C HIS A 64 -14.92 -5.61 -2.87
N LYS A 65 -14.81 -5.48 -4.21
CA LYS A 65 -15.18 -6.57 -5.14
C LYS A 65 -14.39 -7.85 -4.86
N TYR A 66 -13.09 -7.73 -4.60
CA TYR A 66 -12.25 -8.89 -4.29
C TYR A 66 -12.69 -9.60 -3.00
N LEU A 67 -13.15 -8.85 -2.00
CA LEU A 67 -13.69 -9.44 -0.77
C LEU A 67 -15.08 -10.04 -0.96
N ASP A 68 -15.91 -9.47 -1.83
CA ASP A 68 -17.22 -10.05 -2.20
C ASP A 68 -17.04 -11.42 -2.86
N GLU A 69 -16.03 -11.58 -3.71
CA GLU A 69 -15.69 -12.86 -4.37
C GLU A 69 -15.17 -13.93 -3.40
N LEU A 70 -14.77 -13.56 -2.17
CA LEU A 70 -14.23 -14.47 -1.15
C LEU A 70 -15.25 -14.93 -0.10
N GLN A 71 -16.45 -14.35 -0.08
CA GLN A 71 -17.54 -14.68 0.86
C GLN A 71 -18.50 -15.71 0.25
#